data_AF-A0A7H4MX75-F1
#
_entry.id   AF-A0A7H4MX75-F1
#
_cell.length_a   1.000
_cell.length_b   1.000
_cell.length_c   1.000
_cell.angle_alpha   90.00
_cell.angle_beta   90.00
_cell.angle_gamma   90.00
#
_symmetry.space_group_name_H-M   'P 1'
#
loop_
_entity.id
_entity.type
_entity.pdbx_description
1 polymer ?
#
loop_
_entity_poly.entity_id
_entity_poly.type
_entity_poly.pdbx_seq_one_letter_code
_entity_poly.pdbx_strand_id
1 'polypeptide(L)'
;MAPGLAKATIAGRVNGELVDACDLIENDATLSIITAKDEDGLEIIRHSCAHLLGHAIKQLWPNTKMAIGPVVDNGFYYDVDLDHTLTQEDIDALEKRMHELARKTTTSLRRKSAGTKRVKPS
;
A
#
# COMPACT_ATOMS: atom_id res chain seq x y z
N MET A 1 -0.64 -2.96 -26.44
CA MET A 1 -1.56 -3.27 -25.32
C MET A 1 -2.76 -2.35 -25.42
N ALA A 2 -3.99 -2.87 -25.22
CA ALA A 2 -5.16 -2.01 -25.19
C ALA A 2 -5.04 -1.02 -24.00
N PRO A 3 -5.33 0.29 -24.19
CA PRO A 3 -5.14 1.30 -23.15
C PRO A 3 -5.93 1.03 -21.86
N GLY A 4 -7.03 0.26 -21.95
CA GLY A 4 -7.80 -0.17 -20.79
C GLY A 4 -7.07 -1.14 -19.86
N LEU A 5 -6.19 -1.99 -20.40
CA LEU A 5 -5.47 -2.98 -19.58
C LEU A 5 -4.38 -2.31 -18.76
N ALA A 6 -3.60 -1.40 -19.36
CA ALA A 6 -2.55 -0.66 -18.65
C ALA A 6 -3.14 0.15 -17.47
N LYS A 7 -4.36 0.67 -17.61
CA LYS A 7 -5.06 1.39 -16.54
C LYS A 7 -5.59 0.47 -15.43
N ALA A 8 -5.87 -0.79 -15.76
CA ALA A 8 -6.41 -1.78 -14.83
C ALA A 8 -5.32 -2.58 -14.10
N THR A 9 -4.06 -2.52 -14.57
CA THR A 9 -2.92 -3.21 -13.98
C THR A 9 -2.62 -2.68 -12.58
N ILE A 10 -2.61 -3.58 -11.60
CA ILE A 10 -2.20 -3.33 -10.21
C ILE A 10 -0.79 -3.90 -9.97
N ALA A 11 -0.56 -5.12 -10.45
CA ALA A 11 0.69 -5.86 -10.28
C ALA A 11 0.88 -6.86 -11.43
N GLY A 12 2.04 -7.53 -11.44
CA GLY A 12 2.31 -8.64 -12.34
C GLY A 12 2.46 -9.95 -11.57
N ARG A 13 2.24 -11.06 -12.26
CA ARG A 13 2.67 -12.39 -11.82
C ARG A 13 3.65 -12.92 -12.86
N VAL A 14 4.90 -13.10 -12.48
CA VAL A 14 6.00 -13.54 -13.35
C VAL A 14 6.44 -14.92 -12.91
N ASN A 15 6.32 -15.92 -13.80
CA ASN A 15 6.63 -17.32 -13.50
C ASN A 15 5.93 -17.86 -12.23
N GLY A 16 4.71 -17.38 -11.96
CA GLY A 16 3.91 -17.77 -10.79
C GLY A 16 4.08 -16.88 -9.56
N GLU A 17 5.11 -16.02 -9.52
CA GLU A 17 5.40 -15.14 -8.38
C GLU A 17 4.84 -13.74 -8.57
N LEU A 18 4.25 -13.15 -7.51
CA LEU A 18 3.76 -11.76 -7.54
C LEU A 18 4.92 -10.76 -7.53
N VAL A 19 4.85 -9.79 -8.44
CA VAL A 19 5.84 -8.72 -8.61
C VAL A 19 5.14 -7.38 -8.77
N ASP A 20 5.81 -6.28 -8.41
CA ASP A 20 5.26 -4.94 -8.61
C ASP A 20 5.14 -4.63 -10.11
N ALA A 21 4.16 -3.81 -10.51
CA ALA A 21 3.98 -3.42 -11.91
C ALA A 21 5.19 -2.65 -12.50
N CYS A 22 6.11 -2.18 -11.65
CA CYS A 22 7.34 -1.50 -12.05
C CYS A 22 8.60 -2.39 -12.02
N ASP A 23 8.49 -3.67 -11.62
CA ASP A 23 9.62 -4.59 -11.64
C ASP A 23 10.02 -4.92 -13.10
N LEU A 24 11.33 -4.88 -13.39
CA LEU A 24 11.86 -5.22 -14.71
C LEU A 24 11.92 -6.74 -14.87
N ILE A 25 11.48 -7.23 -16.03
CA ILE A 25 11.61 -8.62 -16.44
C ILE A 25 12.82 -8.71 -17.37
N GLU A 26 13.92 -9.29 -16.88
CA GLU A 26 15.21 -9.33 -17.60
C GLU A 26 15.38 -10.58 -18.48
N ASN A 27 14.57 -11.61 -18.26
CA ASN A 27 14.63 -12.89 -18.97
C ASN A 27 13.24 -13.30 -19.45
N ASP A 28 13.18 -14.22 -20.42
CA ASP A 28 11.93 -14.81 -20.89
C ASP A 28 11.12 -15.39 -19.71
N ALA A 29 9.86 -14.98 -19.61
CA ALA A 29 9.00 -15.36 -18.50
C ALA A 29 7.53 -15.41 -18.91
N THR A 30 6.77 -16.23 -18.17
CA THR A 30 5.30 -16.22 -18.28
C THR A 30 4.76 -15.09 -17.42
N LEU A 31 4.06 -14.14 -18.04
CA LEU A 31 3.46 -12.98 -17.37
C LEU A 31 1.93 -13.11 -17.31
N SER A 32 1.36 -12.89 -16.14
CA SER A 32 -0.07 -12.62 -15.96
C SER A 32 -0.26 -11.25 -15.32
N ILE A 33 -1.23 -10.47 -15.81
CA ILE A 33 -1.54 -9.15 -15.28
C ILE A 33 -2.55 -9.31 -14.15
N ILE A 34 -2.25 -8.73 -12.99
CA ILE A 34 -3.13 -8.70 -11.84
C ILE A 34 -3.92 -7.39 -11.85
N THR A 35 -5.23 -7.49 -11.68
CA THR A 35 -6.18 -6.38 -11.70
C THR A 35 -7.01 -6.36 -10.41
N ALA A 36 -7.88 -5.36 -10.25
CA ALA A 36 -8.77 -5.26 -9.08
C ALA A 36 -9.80 -6.40 -8.98
N LYS A 37 -9.94 -7.23 -10.02
CA LYS A 37 -10.85 -8.38 -10.04
C LYS A 37 -10.24 -9.64 -9.45
N ASP A 38 -8.92 -9.65 -9.29
CA ASP A 38 -8.16 -10.78 -8.79
C ASP A 38 -8.01 -10.65 -7.27
N GLU A 39 -8.04 -11.77 -6.54
CA GLU A 39 -7.91 -11.79 -5.07
C GLU A 39 -6.59 -11.13 -4.62
N ASP A 40 -5.48 -11.45 -5.30
CA ASP A 40 -4.18 -10.81 -5.05
C ASP A 40 -4.24 -9.30 -5.29
N GLY A 41 -5.01 -8.84 -6.28
CA GLY A 41 -5.18 -7.42 -6.58
C GLY A 41 -5.92 -6.69 -5.47
N LEU A 42 -6.94 -7.31 -4.88
CA LEU A 42 -7.66 -6.76 -3.72
C LEU A 42 -6.75 -6.68 -2.49
N GLU A 43 -5.92 -7.70 -2.25
CA GLU A 43 -4.96 -7.70 -1.15
C GLU A 43 -3.94 -6.54 -1.30
N ILE A 44 -3.40 -6.33 -2.50
CA ILE A 44 -2.47 -5.23 -2.79
C ILE A 44 -3.13 -3.86 -2.61
N ILE A 45 -4.39 -3.70 -3.04
CA ILE A 45 -5.16 -2.46 -2.81
C ILE A 45 -5.31 -2.21 -1.31
N ARG A 46 -5.73 -3.22 -0.53
CA ARG A 46 -5.92 -3.09 0.93
C ARG A 46 -4.63 -2.72 1.63
N HIS A 47 -3.51 -3.34 1.24
CA HIS A 47 -2.20 -3.01 1.77
C HIS A 47 -1.82 -1.55 1.48
N SER A 48 -2.05 -1.11 0.23
CA SER A 48 -1.79 0.27 -0.18
C SER A 48 -2.67 1.28 0.58
N CYS A 49 -3.93 0.95 0.83
CA CYS A 49 -4.82 1.76 1.66
C CYS A 49 -4.36 1.86 3.12
N ALA A 50 -3.79 0.80 3.70
CA ALA A 50 -3.20 0.85 5.04
C ALA A 50 -2.00 1.82 5.10
N HIS A 51 -1.13 1.82 4.09
CA HIS A 51 -0.06 2.82 3.97
C HIS A 51 -0.60 4.24 3.80
N LEU A 52 -1.65 4.40 3.00
CA LEU A 52 -2.30 5.69 2.80
C LEU A 52 -2.90 6.26 4.09
N LEU A 53 -3.54 5.41 4.90
CA LEU A 53 -4.04 5.77 6.23
C LEU A 53 -2.90 6.25 7.11
N GLY A 54 -1.79 5.51 7.13
CA GLY A 54 -0.60 5.90 7.88
C GLY A 54 0.03 7.22 7.43
N HIS A 55 -0.01 7.50 6.13
CA HIS A 55 0.43 8.79 5.60
C HIS A 55 -0.53 9.92 6.00
N ALA A 56 -1.84 9.70 5.89
CA ALA A 56 -2.85 10.69 6.24
C ALA A 56 -2.83 11.03 7.74
N ILE A 57 -2.77 10.02 8.61
CA ILE A 57 -2.78 10.21 10.06
C ILE A 57 -1.54 10.98 10.53
N LYS A 58 -0.38 10.74 9.91
CA LYS A 58 0.85 11.48 10.18
C LYS A 58 0.82 12.94 9.71
N GLN A 59 -0.03 13.28 8.75
CA GLN A 59 -0.20 14.67 8.32
C GLN A 59 -1.17 15.44 9.23
N LEU A 60 -2.21 14.79 9.73
CA LEU A 60 -3.18 15.38 10.65
C LEU A 60 -2.65 15.44 12.09
N TRP A 61 -2.01 14.36 12.53
CA TRP A 61 -1.42 14.21 13.85
C TRP A 61 0.03 13.69 13.72
N PRO A 62 1.02 14.60 13.59
CA PRO A 62 2.42 14.22 13.33
C PRO A 62 3.06 13.35 14.41
N ASN A 63 2.62 13.52 15.66
CA ASN A 63 3.15 12.83 16.83
C ASN A 63 2.62 11.40 17.01
N THR A 64 1.61 10.99 16.23
CA THR A 64 1.04 9.63 16.27
C THR A 64 2.10 8.57 16.07
N LYS A 65 2.19 7.57 16.94
CA LYS A 65 3.08 6.42 16.69
C LYS A 65 2.30 5.30 16.02
N MET A 66 2.88 4.77 14.96
CA MET A 66 2.30 3.68 14.16
C MET A 66 2.80 2.36 14.74
N ALA A 67 1.89 1.44 15.11
CA ALA A 67 2.26 0.14 15.63
C ALA A 67 2.20 -0.95 14.55
N ILE A 68 1.00 -1.44 14.21
CA ILE A 68 0.81 -2.54 13.26
C ILE A 68 -0.36 -2.22 12.33
N GLY A 69 -0.18 -2.43 11.03
CA GLY A 69 -1.22 -2.24 10.02
C GLY A 69 -1.40 -3.46 9.12
N PRO A 70 -2.06 -4.55 9.59
CA PRO A 70 -2.24 -5.74 8.80
C PRO A 70 -3.46 -5.61 7.86
N VAL A 71 -3.38 -6.33 6.74
CA VAL A 71 -4.55 -6.59 5.89
C VAL A 71 -5.32 -7.75 6.52
N VAL A 72 -6.65 -7.68 6.49
CA VAL A 72 -7.57 -8.73 6.96
C VAL A 72 -8.54 -9.11 5.83
N ASP A 73 -9.25 -10.22 6.00
CA ASP A 73 -10.11 -10.83 4.97
C ASP A 73 -11.09 -9.86 4.28
N ASN A 74 -11.61 -8.87 5.03
CA ASN A 74 -12.56 -7.87 4.50
C ASN A 74 -12.08 -6.42 4.65
N GLY A 75 -10.78 -6.18 4.81
CA GLY A 75 -10.27 -4.82 4.92
C GLY A 75 -8.86 -4.71 5.45
N PHE A 76 -8.62 -3.68 6.25
CA PHE A 76 -7.35 -3.43 6.93
C PHE A 76 -7.65 -2.63 8.20
N TYR A 77 -6.75 -2.68 9.17
CA TYR A 77 -6.80 -1.78 10.32
C TYR A 77 -5.40 -1.27 10.62
N TYR A 78 -5.31 -0.21 11.43
CA TYR A 78 -4.04 0.29 11.94
C TYR A 78 -4.16 0.53 13.44
N ASP A 79 -3.25 -0.05 14.20
CA ASP A 79 -3.07 0.24 15.61
C ASP A 79 -2.13 1.45 15.76
N VAL A 80 -2.62 2.50 16.43
CA VAL A 80 -1.92 3.78 16.56
C VAL A 80 -2.00 4.30 17.99
N ASP A 81 -0.87 4.82 18.46
CA ASP A 81 -0.75 5.52 19.75
C ASP A 81 -0.85 7.03 19.50
N LEU A 82 -1.94 7.62 19.96
CA LEU A 82 -2.32 9.01 19.77
C LEU A 82 -2.80 9.56 21.12
N ASP A 83 -2.25 10.70 21.57
CA ASP A 83 -2.67 11.37 22.81
C ASP A 83 -4.13 11.87 22.78
N HIS A 84 -4.70 12.00 21.58
CA HIS A 84 -6.07 12.41 21.31
C HIS A 84 -6.97 11.19 21.05
N THR A 85 -8.18 11.21 21.63
CA THR A 85 -9.18 10.18 21.32
C THR A 85 -9.91 10.56 20.03
N LEU A 86 -9.85 9.68 19.03
CA LEU A 86 -10.50 9.93 17.74
C LEU A 86 -12.02 10.03 17.92
N THR A 87 -12.56 11.18 17.52
CA THR A 87 -14.00 11.42 17.40
C THR A 87 -14.48 11.05 16.01
N GLN A 88 -15.80 10.99 15.80
CA GLN A 88 -16.36 10.75 14.46
C GLN A 88 -15.89 11.81 13.46
N GLU A 89 -15.83 13.08 13.85
CA GLU A 89 -15.34 14.18 12.99
C GLU A 89 -13.88 14.00 12.58
N ASP A 90 -13.04 13.43 13.47
CA ASP A 90 -11.65 13.11 13.17
C ASP A 90 -11.53 11.99 12.14
N ILE A 91 -12.42 10.99 12.20
CA ILE A 91 -12.48 9.90 11.22
C ILE A 91 -12.90 10.45 9.86
N ASP A 92 -13.92 11.30 9.80
CA ASP A 92 -14.35 11.98 8.58
C ASP A 92 -13.22 12.85 7.98
N ALA A 93 -12.47 13.57 8.82
CA ALA A 93 -11.32 14.36 8.39
C ALA A 93 -10.17 13.47 7.86
N LEU A 94 -9.91 12.34 8.52
CA LEU A 94 -8.91 11.36 8.10
C LEU A 94 -9.26 10.73 6.75
N GLU A 95 -10.51 10.27 6.58
CA GLU A 95 -11.00 9.69 5.33
C GLU A 95 -10.91 10.70 4.18
N LYS A 96 -11.37 11.94 4.42
CA LYS A 96 -11.24 13.02 3.45
C LYS A 96 -9.78 13.23 3.04
N ARG A 97 -8.86 13.23 4.00
CA ARG A 97 -7.43 13.40 3.72
C ARG A 97 -6.86 12.22 2.94
N MET A 98 -7.26 10.99 3.25
CA MET A 98 -6.88 9.81 2.48
C MET A 98 -7.35 9.94 1.02
N HIS A 99 -8.59 10.34 0.77
CA HIS A 99 -9.10 10.55 -0.59
C HIS A 99 -8.39 11.67 -1.36
N GLU A 100 -7.97 12.74 -0.67
CA GLU A 100 -7.14 13.79 -1.28
C GLU A 100 -5.76 13.24 -1.69
N LEU A 101 -5.13 12.45 -0.83
CA LEU A 101 -3.83 11.85 -1.09
C LEU A 101 -3.89 10.78 -2.18
N ALA A 102 -4.95 9.97 -2.24
CA ALA A 102 -5.16 8.99 -3.31
C ALA A 102 -5.37 9.64 -4.68
N ARG A 103 -6.04 10.81 -4.73
CA ARG A 103 -6.28 11.55 -5.98
C ARG A 103 -5.03 12.26 -6.50
N LYS A 104 -4.12 12.65 -5.61
CA LYS A 104 -2.80 13.13 -6.02
C LYS A 104 -2.05 11.92 -6.55
N THR A 105 -1.90 11.81 -7.88
CA THR A 105 -1.17 10.75 -8.57
C THR A 105 0.25 10.66 -8.02
N THR A 106 0.41 9.92 -6.93
CA THR A 106 1.67 9.74 -6.24
C THR A 106 2.11 8.36 -6.62
N THR A 107 3.05 8.27 -7.56
CA THR A 107 3.67 7.00 -7.92
C THR A 107 4.30 6.42 -6.66
N SER A 108 3.80 5.28 -6.19
CA SER A 108 4.41 4.52 -5.10
C SER A 108 5.77 4.02 -5.59
N LEU A 109 6.84 4.54 -4.99
CA LEU A 109 8.21 4.15 -5.32
C LEU A 109 8.68 3.08 -4.33
N ARG A 110 8.69 1.83 -4.76
CA ARG A 110 9.32 0.75 -4.00
C ARG A 110 10.80 0.69 -4.37
N ARG A 111 11.69 1.00 -3.42
CA ARG A 111 13.15 0.80 -3.58
C ARG A 111 13.58 -0.46 -2.85
N LYS A 112 14.17 -1.43 -3.57
CA LYS A 112 14.85 -2.57 -2.95
C LYS A 112 16.11 -2.05 -2.25
N SER A 113 16.09 -2.00 -0.92
CA SER A 113 17.28 -1.67 -0.12
C SER A 113 18.19 -2.90 -0.07
N ALA A 114 19.45 -2.76 -0.50
CA ALA A 114 20.46 -3.79 -0.27
C ALA A 114 20.62 -4.00 1.25
N GLY A 115 20.38 -5.22 1.72
CA GLY A 115 20.30 -5.51 3.15
C GLY A 115 21.63 -5.29 3.88
N THR A 116 21.74 -4.22 4.66
CA THR A 116 22.69 -4.18 5.77
C THR A 116 22.09 -5.01 6.90
N LYS A 117 22.69 -6.16 7.21
CA LYS A 117 22.36 -6.98 8.38
C LYS A 117 22.22 -6.08 9.60
N ARG A 118 21.02 -6.04 10.20
CA ARG A 118 20.83 -5.51 11.55
C ARG A 118 21.70 -6.36 12.49
N VAL A 119 22.80 -5.78 12.97
CA VAL A 119 23.62 -6.34 14.04
C VAL A 119 22.76 -6.33 15.30
N LYS A 120 22.47 -7.50 15.88
CA LYS A 120 21.85 -7.60 17.22
C LYS A 120 22.90 -7.19 18.26
N PRO A 121 22.61 -6.27 19.20
CA PRO A 121 23.47 -6.06 20.35
C PRO A 121 23.29 -7.21 21.34
N SER A 122 24.41 -7.61 21.92
CA SER A 122 24.57 -8.63 22.97
C SER A 122 24.02 -8.20 24.32
#